data_AF-A0A2E9BXW1-F1
#
_entry.id   AF-A0A2E9BXW1-F1
#
_cell.length_a   1.000
_cell.length_b   1.000
_cell.length_c   1.000
_cell.angle_alpha   90.00
_cell.angle_beta   90.00
_cell.angle_gamma   90.00
#
_symmetry.space_group_name_H-M   'P 1'
#
loop_
_entity.id
_entity.type
_entity.pdbx_description
1 polymer ?
#
loop_
_entity_poly.entity_id
_entity_poly.type
_entity_poly.pdbx_seq_one_letter_code
_entity_poly.pdbx_strand_id
1 'polypeptide(L)'
;MIVRPRPHWLRMLFVWHGSVLSSIVPQLLWTTGFAVLVTVLHGRLFQWKVPLNFVPFSLIGLTLAIFLGFRNGTSYARYWEARTLWGTLLNETRTLVRQLITLLPSREGIELPVARLIAFVHALRHQLRGTDAAADLARLLPEEDCSRLRSVRFKPAVLLLMVGEWLQAQRLQGRLAPELAQAIELPLGRLTEALGGCERIAGTPIPFTYAVIIHRTIYLYCVLLPFGLVDAIGAMTPVVVAFIAYTFFALEALGAEIEEPFGMEPNDLALDAMSHTIEASVREMMGETLPAPSAKGVGYVQT
;
A
#
# COMPACT_ATOMS: atom_id res chain seq x y z
N MET A 1 -4.25 -6.82 0.66
CA MET A 1 -3.83 -7.11 2.05
C MET A 1 -4.21 -8.52 2.48
N ILE A 2 -3.23 -9.38 2.73
CA ILE A 2 -3.45 -10.69 3.35
C ILE A 2 -3.82 -10.53 4.82
N VAL A 3 -5.00 -11.01 5.21
CA VAL A 3 -5.41 -11.10 6.63
C VAL A 3 -5.49 -12.58 6.99
N ARG A 4 -4.41 -13.11 7.60
CA ARG A 4 -4.39 -14.49 8.10
C ARG A 4 -4.54 -14.50 9.63
N PRO A 5 -5.30 -15.45 10.21
CA PRO A 5 -5.19 -15.73 11.64
C PRO A 5 -3.73 -16.09 11.91
N ARG A 6 -3.10 -15.49 12.93
CA ARG A 6 -1.66 -15.66 13.23
C ARG A 6 -1.36 -17.16 13.37
N PRO A 7 -0.67 -17.79 12.41
CA PRO A 7 -0.34 -19.19 12.54
C PRO A 7 0.71 -19.35 13.65
N HIS A 8 0.80 -20.55 14.24
CA HIS A 8 1.83 -20.88 15.22
C HIS A 8 3.23 -20.49 14.69
N TRP A 9 4.14 -20.03 15.55
CA TRP A 9 5.43 -19.43 15.15
C TRP A 9 6.27 -20.32 14.21
N LEU A 10 6.25 -21.65 14.40
CA LEU A 10 6.88 -22.60 13.48
C LEU A 10 6.28 -22.55 12.06
N ARG A 11 4.97 -22.42 11.94
CA ARG A 11 4.30 -22.31 10.63
C ARG A 11 4.58 -20.97 9.96
N MET A 12 4.90 -19.92 10.72
CA MET A 12 5.34 -18.63 10.16
C MET A 12 6.66 -18.77 9.38
N LEU A 13 7.57 -19.67 9.80
CA LEU A 13 8.84 -19.92 9.09
C LEU A 13 8.65 -20.51 7.69
N PHE A 14 7.51 -21.16 7.41
CA PHE A 14 7.24 -21.85 6.14
C PHE A 14 6.15 -21.14 5.31
N VAL A 15 5.81 -19.89 5.63
CA VAL A 15 4.85 -19.12 4.82
C VAL A 15 5.53 -18.70 3.52
N TRP A 16 5.02 -19.21 2.41
CA TRP A 16 5.50 -18.89 1.06
C TRP A 16 4.67 -17.79 0.40
N HIS A 17 3.34 -17.93 0.41
CA HIS A 17 2.42 -16.99 -0.24
C HIS A 17 2.25 -15.72 0.60
N GLY A 18 2.60 -14.57 0.02
CA GLY A 18 2.61 -13.26 0.70
C GLY A 18 3.87 -13.00 1.52
N SER A 19 4.87 -13.87 1.40
CA SER A 19 6.19 -13.66 2.00
C SER A 19 7.11 -13.03 0.98
N VAL A 20 7.97 -12.14 1.46
CA VAL A 20 9.10 -11.57 0.71
C VAL A 20 10.06 -12.67 0.22
N LEU A 21 10.03 -13.86 0.83
CA LEU A 21 10.93 -14.95 0.50
C LEU A 21 10.91 -15.31 -1.00
N SER A 22 9.74 -15.37 -1.63
CA SER A 22 9.62 -15.77 -3.04
C SER A 22 10.28 -14.80 -4.02
N SER A 23 10.39 -13.51 -3.66
CA SER A 23 11.04 -12.51 -4.51
C SER A 23 12.57 -12.50 -4.36
N ILE A 24 13.09 -13.03 -3.24
CA ILE A 24 14.54 -13.04 -2.94
C ILE A 24 15.22 -14.41 -3.15
N VAL A 25 14.46 -15.49 -3.38
CA VAL A 25 15.01 -16.84 -3.58
C VAL A 25 16.08 -16.88 -4.69
N PRO A 26 15.87 -16.29 -5.89
CA PRO A 26 16.89 -16.34 -6.95
C PRO A 26 18.23 -15.71 -6.51
N GLN A 27 18.18 -14.56 -5.85
CA GLN A 27 19.33 -13.84 -5.34
C GLN A 27 20.02 -14.65 -4.24
N LEU A 28 19.24 -15.23 -3.33
CA LEU A 28 19.74 -16.04 -2.23
C LEU A 28 20.42 -17.33 -2.71
N LEU A 29 19.84 -18.00 -3.72
CA LEU A 29 20.45 -19.17 -4.33
C LEU A 29 21.75 -18.80 -5.04
N TRP A 30 21.76 -17.68 -5.78
CA TRP A 30 22.96 -17.17 -6.44
C TRP A 30 24.07 -16.85 -5.43
N THR A 31 23.78 -16.10 -4.35
CA THR A 31 24.79 -15.72 -3.36
C THR A 31 25.31 -16.92 -2.58
N THR A 32 24.42 -17.86 -2.24
CA THR A 32 24.79 -19.10 -1.56
C THR A 32 25.65 -19.99 -2.48
N GLY A 33 25.26 -20.16 -3.74
CA GLY A 33 26.04 -20.91 -4.73
C GLY A 33 27.42 -20.28 -4.98
N PHE A 34 27.48 -18.95 -5.04
CA PHE A 34 28.73 -18.22 -5.14
C PHE A 34 29.61 -18.41 -3.89
N ALA A 35 29.02 -18.41 -2.69
CA ALA A 35 29.74 -18.70 -1.46
C ALA A 35 30.30 -20.13 -1.45
N VAL A 36 29.53 -21.13 -1.90
CA VAL A 36 30.02 -22.51 -2.08
C VAL A 36 31.24 -22.53 -3.01
N LEU A 37 31.18 -21.84 -4.15
CA LEU A 37 32.29 -21.75 -5.09
C LEU A 37 33.55 -21.16 -4.43
N VAL A 38 33.41 -20.04 -3.71
CA VAL A 38 34.52 -19.40 -2.99
C VAL A 38 35.10 -20.34 -1.93
N THR A 39 34.27 -21.07 -1.20
CA THR A 39 34.70 -22.06 -0.20
C THR A 39 35.47 -23.21 -0.83
N VAL A 40 34.98 -23.79 -1.94
CA VAL A 40 35.67 -24.88 -2.65
C VAL A 40 37.03 -24.42 -3.17
N LEU A 41 37.09 -23.21 -3.74
CA LEU A 41 38.32 -22.61 -4.24
C LEU A 41 39.23 -22.04 -3.14
N HIS A 42 38.84 -22.13 -1.86
CA HIS A 42 39.56 -21.55 -0.72
C HIS A 42 39.92 -20.05 -0.95
N GLY A 43 38.99 -19.29 -1.55
CA GLY A 43 39.19 -17.87 -1.85
C GLY A 43 40.24 -17.58 -2.93
N ARG A 44 40.68 -18.59 -3.71
CA ARG A 44 41.61 -18.40 -4.83
C ARG A 44 40.86 -18.10 -6.12
N LEU A 45 41.22 -17.00 -6.76
CA LEU A 45 40.82 -16.67 -8.12
C LEU A 45 42.00 -16.95 -9.04
N PHE A 46 41.88 -17.98 -9.88
CA PHE A 46 42.97 -18.52 -10.68
C PHE A 46 44.18 -18.91 -9.79
N GLN A 47 45.25 -18.13 -9.82
CA GLN A 47 46.47 -18.34 -9.01
C GLN A 47 46.56 -17.38 -7.81
N TRP A 48 45.64 -16.42 -7.69
CA TRP A 48 45.72 -15.33 -6.72
C TRP A 48 44.76 -15.58 -5.56
N LYS A 49 45.28 -15.63 -4.33
CA LYS A 49 44.44 -15.66 -3.13
C LYS A 49 43.96 -14.25 -2.82
N VAL A 50 42.64 -14.08 -2.67
CA VAL A 50 42.04 -12.80 -2.26
C VAL A 50 42.24 -12.64 -0.74
N PRO A 51 43.05 -11.68 -0.25
CA PRO A 51 43.44 -11.60 1.16
C PRO A 51 42.46 -10.74 1.96
N LEU A 52 41.17 -11.08 1.93
CA LEU A 52 40.15 -10.38 2.70
C LEU A 52 39.94 -11.04 4.06
N ASN A 53 39.82 -10.24 5.12
CA ASN A 53 39.40 -10.71 6.44
C ASN A 53 38.00 -10.17 6.77
N PHE A 54 37.39 -10.66 7.84
CA PHE A 54 35.99 -10.34 8.18
C PHE A 54 35.79 -8.93 8.78
N VAL A 55 36.85 -8.22 9.20
CA VAL A 55 36.73 -6.96 9.97
C VAL A 55 36.01 -5.84 9.20
N PRO A 56 36.36 -5.53 7.94
CA PRO A 56 35.64 -4.53 7.16
C PRO A 56 34.16 -4.87 6.94
N PHE A 57 33.83 -6.16 6.85
CA PHE A 57 32.46 -6.62 6.62
C PHE A 57 31.57 -6.44 7.85
N SER A 58 32.12 -6.52 9.06
CA SER A 58 31.37 -6.18 10.27
C SER A 58 30.97 -4.71 10.29
N LEU A 59 31.88 -3.80 9.90
CA LEU A 59 31.60 -2.37 9.82
C LEU A 59 30.58 -2.06 8.72
N ILE A 60 30.80 -2.55 7.51
CA ILE A 60 29.88 -2.34 6.38
C ILE A 60 28.50 -2.94 6.69
N GLY A 61 28.45 -4.13 7.27
CA GLY A 61 27.19 -4.79 7.65
C GLY A 61 26.39 -3.97 8.66
N LEU A 62 27.05 -3.42 9.69
CA LEU A 62 26.39 -2.52 10.65
C LEU A 62 25.85 -1.26 9.96
N THR A 63 26.66 -0.62 9.11
CA THR A 63 26.24 0.57 8.36
C THR A 63 25.05 0.27 7.45
N LEU A 64 25.05 -0.86 6.73
CA LEU A 64 23.94 -1.30 5.90
C LEU A 64 22.66 -1.54 6.72
N ALA A 65 22.78 -2.20 7.87
CA ALA A 65 21.64 -2.45 8.75
C ALA A 65 20.98 -1.15 9.22
N ILE A 66 21.78 -0.13 9.56
CA ILE A 66 21.30 1.19 9.96
C ILE A 66 20.57 1.89 8.79
N PHE A 67 21.17 1.92 7.59
CA PHE A 67 20.54 2.57 6.43
C PHE A 67 19.25 1.88 5.99
N LEU A 68 19.21 0.54 6.01
CA LEU A 68 17.99 -0.22 5.78
C LEU A 68 16.92 0.08 6.81
N GLY A 69 17.29 0.20 8.09
CA GLY A 69 16.38 0.58 9.17
C GLY A 69 15.72 1.93 8.90
N PHE A 70 16.49 2.94 8.49
CA PHE A 70 15.94 4.24 8.11
C PHE A 70 15.03 4.17 6.89
N ARG A 71 15.45 3.50 5.81
CA ARG A 71 14.63 3.33 4.60
C ARG A 71 13.30 2.64 4.92
N ASN A 72 13.36 1.52 5.64
CA ASN A 72 12.17 0.75 5.98
C ASN A 72 11.24 1.55 6.91
N GLY A 73 11.80 2.37 7.80
CA GLY A 73 11.03 3.32 8.62
C GLY A 73 10.26 4.32 7.75
N THR A 74 10.89 4.88 6.71
CA THR A 74 10.23 5.78 5.76
C THR A 74 9.14 5.08 4.95
N SER A 75 9.42 3.89 4.41
CA SER A 75 8.40 3.11 3.67
C SER A 75 7.21 2.73 4.57
N TYR A 76 7.46 2.34 5.82
CA TYR A 76 6.41 2.05 6.79
C TYR A 76 5.55 3.28 7.11
N ALA A 77 6.16 4.45 7.33
CA ALA A 77 5.43 5.68 7.59
C ALA A 77 4.48 6.03 6.44
N ARG A 78 4.96 5.87 5.20
CA ARG A 78 4.17 6.07 3.97
C ARG A 78 2.99 5.09 3.87
N TYR A 79 3.22 3.81 4.14
CA TYR A 79 2.16 2.79 4.18
C TYR A 79 1.09 3.12 5.25
N TRP A 80 1.54 3.50 6.45
CA TRP A 80 0.64 3.83 7.55
C TRP A 80 -0.16 5.10 7.29
N GLU A 81 0.45 6.11 6.68
CA GLU A 81 -0.23 7.33 6.24
C GLU A 81 -1.33 6.99 5.23
N ALA A 82 -1.03 6.21 4.20
CA ALA A 82 -2.00 5.74 3.22
C ALA A 82 -3.18 5.00 3.88
N ARG A 83 -2.90 4.08 4.83
CA ARG A 83 -3.94 3.37 5.58
C ARG A 83 -4.82 4.31 6.40
N THR A 84 -4.23 5.35 6.98
CA THR A 84 -4.93 6.34 7.79
C THR A 84 -5.86 7.20 6.93
N LEU A 85 -5.38 7.68 5.77
CA LEU A 85 -6.17 8.46 4.81
C LEU A 85 -7.40 7.68 4.33
N TRP A 86 -7.23 6.38 4.01
CA TRP A 86 -8.36 5.51 3.66
C TRP A 86 -9.33 5.26 4.82
N GLY A 87 -8.84 5.34 6.07
CA GLY A 87 -9.70 5.37 7.26
C GLY A 87 -10.53 6.64 7.36
N THR A 88 -9.95 7.80 7.01
CA THR A 88 -10.67 9.07 6.89
C THR A 88 -11.78 8.98 5.86
N LEU A 89 -11.54 8.37 4.69
CA LEU A 89 -12.58 8.19 3.67
C LEU A 89 -13.82 7.47 4.24
N LEU A 90 -13.62 6.39 4.99
CA LEU A 90 -14.71 5.65 5.63
C LEU A 90 -15.47 6.52 6.65
N ASN A 91 -14.75 7.20 7.53
CA ASN A 91 -15.35 7.98 8.61
C ASN A 91 -16.13 9.18 8.06
N GLU A 92 -15.53 9.94 7.16
CA GLU A 92 -16.11 11.19 6.68
C GLU A 92 -17.24 10.96 5.68
N THR A 93 -17.18 9.87 4.88
CA THR A 93 -18.32 9.48 4.05
C THR A 93 -19.53 9.11 4.91
N ARG A 94 -19.34 8.36 6.01
CA ARG A 94 -20.41 8.07 6.98
C ARG A 94 -20.93 9.33 7.65
N THR A 95 -20.03 10.23 8.05
CA THR A 95 -20.42 11.52 8.66
C THR A 95 -21.29 12.33 7.71
N LEU A 96 -20.88 12.47 6.45
CA LEU A 96 -21.64 13.17 5.42
C LEU A 96 -23.02 12.55 5.22
N VAL A 97 -23.11 11.23 5.00
CA VAL A 97 -24.38 10.53 4.79
C VAL A 97 -25.30 10.70 6.00
N ARG A 98 -24.77 10.55 7.22
CA ARG A 98 -25.54 10.79 8.45
C ARG A 98 -26.07 12.22 8.49
N GLN A 99 -25.23 13.22 8.20
CA GLN A 99 -25.65 14.63 8.22
C GLN A 99 -26.69 14.93 7.14
N LEU A 100 -26.54 14.41 5.92
CA LEU A 100 -27.53 14.53 4.85
C LEU A 100 -28.89 13.97 5.29
N ILE A 101 -28.90 12.82 5.98
CA ILE A 101 -30.13 12.20 6.48
C ILE A 101 -30.75 12.98 7.64
N THR A 102 -29.95 13.56 8.55
CA THR A 102 -30.44 14.13 9.81
C THR A 102 -30.63 15.64 9.82
N LEU A 103 -29.95 16.37 8.94
CA LEU A 103 -29.95 17.85 8.94
C LEU A 103 -30.84 18.45 7.85
N LEU A 104 -31.15 17.68 6.81
CA LEU A 104 -32.09 18.10 5.78
C LEU A 104 -33.53 17.80 6.20
N PRO A 105 -34.50 18.65 5.80
CA PRO A 105 -35.91 18.49 6.18
C PRO A 105 -36.58 17.29 5.50
N SER A 106 -36.03 16.81 4.38
CA SER A 106 -36.52 15.64 3.64
C SER A 106 -35.33 14.80 3.17
N ARG A 107 -35.55 13.48 3.07
CA ARG A 107 -34.60 12.53 2.48
C ARG A 107 -34.67 12.50 0.95
N GLU A 108 -35.67 13.13 0.35
CA GLU A 108 -35.87 13.10 -1.09
C GLU A 108 -34.70 13.76 -1.84
N GLY A 109 -34.07 13.00 -2.74
CA GLY A 109 -32.97 13.49 -3.58
C GLY A 109 -31.59 13.38 -2.95
N ILE A 110 -31.45 12.81 -1.74
CA ILE A 110 -30.13 12.54 -1.14
C ILE A 110 -29.44 11.33 -1.77
N GLU A 111 -30.16 10.50 -2.54
CA GLU A 111 -29.63 9.32 -3.20
C GLU A 111 -28.50 9.68 -4.17
N LEU A 112 -28.64 10.81 -4.87
CA LEU A 112 -27.66 11.27 -5.85
C LEU A 112 -26.32 11.73 -5.22
N PRO A 113 -26.27 12.65 -4.24
CA PRO A 113 -25.00 12.99 -3.59
C PRO A 113 -24.38 11.80 -2.85
N VAL A 114 -25.19 10.88 -2.30
CA VAL A 114 -24.69 9.66 -1.67
C VAL A 114 -24.04 8.73 -2.70
N ALA A 115 -24.67 8.52 -3.87
CA ALA A 115 -24.08 7.77 -4.97
C ALA A 115 -22.78 8.39 -5.48
N ARG A 116 -22.70 9.73 -5.55
CA ARG A 116 -21.47 10.47 -5.89
C ARG A 116 -20.35 10.26 -4.88
N LEU A 117 -20.66 10.19 -3.58
CA LEU A 117 -19.67 9.87 -2.54
C LEU A 117 -19.14 8.44 -2.66
N ILE A 118 -20.01 7.45 -2.94
CA ILE A 118 -19.59 6.07 -3.21
C ILE A 118 -18.71 6.03 -4.47
N ALA A 119 -19.16 6.68 -5.54
CA ALA A 119 -18.41 6.77 -6.79
C ALA A 119 -17.04 7.45 -6.60
N PHE A 120 -16.94 8.43 -5.71
CA PHE A 120 -15.67 9.09 -5.36
C PHE A 120 -14.66 8.09 -4.80
N VAL A 121 -15.09 7.20 -3.89
CA VAL A 121 -14.22 6.17 -3.30
C VAL A 121 -13.71 5.20 -4.38
N HIS A 122 -14.61 4.70 -5.24
CA HIS A 122 -14.23 3.81 -6.34
C HIS A 122 -13.33 4.50 -7.37
N ALA A 123 -13.64 5.75 -7.73
CA ALA A 123 -12.82 6.54 -8.64
C ALA A 123 -11.42 6.78 -8.06
N LEU A 124 -11.29 7.02 -6.75
CA LEU A 124 -10.01 7.21 -6.09
C LEU A 124 -9.17 5.93 -6.12
N ARG A 125 -9.76 4.78 -5.80
CA ARG A 125 -9.10 3.47 -5.98
C ARG A 125 -8.54 3.32 -7.39
N HIS A 126 -9.37 3.57 -8.39
CA HIS A 126 -8.98 3.42 -9.80
C HIS A 126 -7.89 4.41 -10.20
N GLN A 127 -7.97 5.66 -9.73
CA GLN A 127 -6.95 6.68 -9.96
C GLN A 127 -5.59 6.26 -9.39
N LEU A 128 -5.55 5.76 -8.16
CA LEU A 128 -4.31 5.35 -7.50
C LEU A 128 -3.69 4.10 -8.14
N ARG A 129 -4.53 3.21 -8.71
CA ARG A 129 -4.09 1.99 -9.41
C ARG A 129 -3.88 2.16 -10.92
N GLY A 130 -4.20 3.33 -11.49
CA GLY A 130 -4.17 3.55 -12.94
C GLY A 130 -5.12 2.63 -13.73
N THR A 131 -6.25 2.24 -13.14
CA THR A 131 -7.25 1.34 -13.78
C THR A 131 -8.48 2.12 -14.24
N ASP A 132 -9.30 1.52 -15.11
CA ASP A 132 -10.52 2.16 -15.61
C ASP A 132 -11.67 2.08 -14.59
N ALA A 133 -12.28 3.23 -14.30
CA ALA A 133 -13.40 3.37 -13.37
C ALA A 133 -14.78 3.28 -14.04
N ALA A 134 -14.86 3.23 -15.38
CA ALA A 134 -16.11 3.40 -16.13
C ALA A 134 -17.23 2.44 -15.68
N ALA A 135 -16.91 1.17 -15.42
CA ALA A 135 -17.90 0.17 -15.01
C ALA A 135 -18.54 0.49 -13.65
N ASP A 136 -17.73 0.89 -12.66
CA ASP A 136 -18.25 1.27 -11.34
C ASP A 136 -19.01 2.59 -11.39
N LEU A 137 -18.55 3.56 -12.19
CA LEU A 137 -19.27 4.83 -12.36
C LEU A 137 -20.63 4.63 -13.03
N ALA A 138 -20.70 3.84 -14.10
CA ALA A 138 -21.97 3.54 -14.79
C ALA A 138 -22.97 2.76 -13.92
N ARG A 139 -22.47 1.95 -12.97
CA ARG A 139 -23.29 1.22 -12.00
C ARG A 139 -23.90 2.14 -10.93
N LEU A 140 -23.19 3.21 -10.56
CA LEU A 140 -23.53 4.06 -9.42
C LEU A 140 -24.22 5.36 -9.82
N LEU A 141 -23.89 5.91 -10.99
CA LEU A 141 -24.25 7.28 -11.37
C LEU A 141 -25.19 7.31 -12.58
N PRO A 142 -26.02 8.36 -12.71
CA PRO A 142 -26.79 8.59 -13.92
C PRO A 142 -25.87 8.90 -15.12
N GLU A 143 -26.40 8.73 -16.32
CA GLU A 143 -25.65 8.92 -17.57
C GLU A 143 -25.13 10.37 -17.75
N GLU A 144 -25.85 11.36 -17.21
CA GLU A 144 -25.42 12.76 -17.20
C GLU A 144 -24.10 12.92 -16.42
N ASP A 145 -24.03 12.39 -15.19
CA ASP A 145 -22.83 12.41 -14.36
C ASP A 145 -21.68 11.63 -15.03
N CYS A 146 -21.99 10.46 -15.61
CA CYS A 146 -21.00 9.66 -16.34
C CYS A 146 -20.45 10.38 -17.58
N SER A 147 -21.28 11.13 -18.31
CA SER A 147 -20.84 11.91 -19.47
C SER A 147 -19.89 13.04 -19.06
N ARG A 148 -20.20 13.75 -17.97
CA ARG A 148 -19.31 14.78 -17.39
C ARG A 148 -17.96 14.21 -16.96
N LEU A 149 -17.94 13.00 -16.39
CA LEU A 149 -16.70 12.38 -15.89
C LEU A 149 -15.82 11.73 -16.97
N ARG A 150 -16.38 11.40 -18.14
CA ARG A 150 -15.65 10.74 -19.23
C ARG A 150 -14.46 11.56 -19.73
N SER A 151 -14.61 12.88 -19.85
CA SER A 151 -13.55 13.78 -20.31
C SER A 151 -12.62 14.28 -19.19
N VAL A 152 -12.84 13.87 -17.94
CA VAL A 152 -12.10 14.38 -16.78
C VAL A 152 -10.95 13.46 -16.40
N ARG A 153 -9.78 14.07 -16.15
CA ARG A 153 -8.59 13.39 -15.62
C ARG A 153 -8.73 13.05 -14.14
N PHE A 154 -9.02 14.04 -13.29
CA PHE A 154 -9.15 13.89 -11.83
C PHE A 154 -10.61 13.68 -11.42
N LYS A 155 -11.14 12.50 -11.74
CA LYS A 155 -12.55 12.15 -11.48
C LYS A 155 -12.96 12.28 -10.00
N PRO A 156 -12.15 11.85 -9.00
CA PRO A 156 -12.49 11.98 -7.59
C PRO A 156 -12.73 13.44 -7.17
N ALA A 157 -11.88 14.37 -7.60
CA ALA A 157 -12.03 15.80 -7.30
C ALA A 157 -13.33 16.36 -7.88
N VAL A 158 -13.68 15.99 -9.11
CA VAL A 158 -14.93 16.43 -9.75
C VAL A 158 -16.15 15.82 -9.06
N LEU A 159 -16.07 14.58 -8.58
CA LEU A 159 -17.17 13.96 -7.81
C LEU A 159 -17.43 14.71 -6.49
N LEU A 160 -16.38 15.14 -5.78
CA LEU A 160 -16.55 15.99 -4.58
C LEU A 160 -17.14 17.36 -4.94
N LEU A 161 -16.72 17.97 -6.06
CA LEU A 161 -17.32 19.20 -6.58
C LEU A 161 -18.82 19.02 -6.87
N MET A 162 -19.21 17.90 -7.49
CA MET A 162 -20.61 17.59 -7.79
C MET A 162 -21.47 17.40 -6.54
N VAL A 163 -20.88 16.94 -5.43
CA VAL A 163 -21.55 16.93 -4.12
C VAL A 163 -21.70 18.36 -3.58
N GLY A 164 -20.67 19.20 -3.69
CA GLY A 164 -20.72 20.62 -3.31
C GLY A 164 -21.75 21.44 -4.10
N GLU A 165 -21.85 21.23 -5.42
CA GLU A 165 -22.87 21.84 -6.29
C GLU A 165 -24.29 21.44 -5.85
N TRP A 166 -24.47 20.18 -5.45
CA TRP A 166 -25.75 19.72 -4.91
C TRP A 166 -26.08 20.40 -3.57
N LEU A 167 -25.10 20.53 -2.66
CA LEU A 167 -25.27 21.26 -1.39
C LEU A 167 -25.62 22.73 -1.62
N GLN A 168 -24.96 23.38 -2.59
CA GLN A 168 -25.28 24.74 -3.00
C GLN A 168 -26.73 24.84 -3.47
N ALA A 169 -27.22 23.90 -4.28
CA ALA A 169 -28.61 23.89 -4.74
C ALA A 169 -29.60 23.76 -3.58
N GLN A 170 -29.36 22.89 -2.60
CA GLN A 170 -30.22 22.77 -1.41
C GLN A 170 -30.26 24.08 -0.60
N ARG A 171 -29.12 24.76 -0.48
CA ARG A 171 -29.03 26.05 0.22
C ARG A 171 -29.78 27.16 -0.53
N LEU A 172 -29.62 27.26 -1.84
CA LEU A 172 -30.31 28.27 -2.66
C LEU A 172 -31.83 28.05 -2.69
N GLN A 173 -32.29 26.82 -2.54
CA GLN A 173 -33.71 26.47 -2.42
C GLN A 173 -34.28 26.65 -1.00
N GLY A 174 -33.47 27.12 -0.04
CA GLY A 174 -33.90 27.30 1.36
C GLY A 174 -34.11 26.01 2.14
N ARG A 175 -33.68 24.86 1.59
CA ARG A 175 -33.80 23.54 2.23
C ARG A 175 -32.66 23.25 3.21
N LEU A 176 -31.59 24.03 3.16
CA LEU A 176 -30.43 23.92 4.03
C LEU A 176 -30.05 25.28 4.60
N ALA A 177 -30.11 25.42 5.92
CA ALA A 177 -29.69 26.64 6.61
C ALA A 177 -28.17 26.87 6.46
N PRO A 178 -27.69 28.12 6.36
CA PRO A 178 -26.26 28.41 6.18
C PRO A 178 -25.34 27.78 7.24
N GLU A 179 -25.79 27.73 8.50
CA GLU A 179 -25.04 27.17 9.63
C GLU A 179 -24.88 25.66 9.49
N LEU A 180 -25.92 24.98 8.98
CA LEU A 180 -25.89 23.55 8.70
C LEU A 180 -25.07 23.22 7.46
N ALA A 181 -25.07 24.12 6.46
CA ALA A 181 -24.21 23.97 5.28
C ALA A 181 -22.72 23.95 5.69
N GLN A 182 -22.30 24.85 6.59
CA GLN A 182 -20.94 24.83 7.13
C GLN A 182 -20.61 23.49 7.82
N ALA A 183 -21.55 22.93 8.57
CA ALA A 183 -21.35 21.64 9.25
C ALA A 183 -21.17 20.46 8.28
N ILE A 184 -21.80 20.51 7.10
CA ILE A 184 -21.68 19.49 6.04
C ILE A 184 -20.41 19.70 5.20
N GLU A 185 -19.98 20.95 5.00
CA GLU A 185 -18.73 21.27 4.29
C GLU A 185 -17.48 20.78 5.03
N LEU A 186 -17.50 20.71 6.36
CA LEU A 186 -16.36 20.23 7.15
C LEU A 186 -15.88 18.81 6.75
N PRO A 187 -16.72 17.76 6.80
CA PRO A 187 -16.32 16.43 6.37
C PRO A 187 -16.04 16.34 4.86
N LEU A 188 -16.68 17.17 4.02
CA LEU A 188 -16.34 17.26 2.58
C LEU A 188 -14.91 17.79 2.37
N GLY A 189 -14.51 18.79 3.16
CA GLY A 189 -13.13 19.28 3.23
C GLY A 189 -12.15 18.19 3.68
N ARG A 190 -12.51 17.37 4.67
CA ARG A 190 -11.68 16.23 5.11
C ARG A 190 -11.53 15.15 4.04
N LEU A 191 -12.56 14.88 3.23
CA LEU A 191 -12.43 14.00 2.07
C LEU A 191 -11.49 14.59 1.01
N THR A 192 -11.51 15.90 0.81
CA THR A 192 -10.59 16.61 -0.09
C THR A 192 -9.15 16.54 0.41
N GLU A 193 -8.91 16.73 1.71
CA GLU A 193 -7.60 16.53 2.33
C GLU A 193 -7.11 15.09 2.16
N ALA A 194 -7.99 14.10 2.34
CA ALA A 194 -7.66 12.69 2.16
C ALA A 194 -7.29 12.37 0.70
N LEU A 195 -8.04 12.91 -0.28
CA LEU A 195 -7.74 12.81 -1.70
C LEU A 195 -6.34 13.37 -2.01
N GLY A 196 -6.07 14.61 -1.59
CA GLY A 196 -4.77 15.25 -1.83
C GLY A 196 -3.62 14.52 -1.12
N GLY A 197 -3.87 13.95 0.06
CA GLY A 197 -2.91 13.10 0.76
C GLY A 197 -2.57 11.83 -0.04
N CYS A 198 -3.58 11.14 -0.57
CA CYS A 198 -3.38 9.96 -1.42
C CYS A 198 -2.63 10.30 -2.71
N GLU A 199 -2.98 11.41 -3.37
CA GLU A 199 -2.29 11.90 -4.57
C GLU A 199 -0.84 12.28 -4.28
N ARG A 200 -0.57 12.94 -3.14
CA ARG A 200 0.80 13.21 -2.70
C ARG A 200 1.58 11.92 -2.53
N ILE A 201 1.04 10.94 -1.80
CA ILE A 201 1.72 9.65 -1.64
C ILE A 201 1.99 9.05 -3.03
N ALA A 202 0.98 8.86 -3.88
CA ALA A 202 1.18 8.28 -5.21
C ALA A 202 2.15 9.07 -6.10
N GLY A 203 2.12 10.41 -6.04
CA GLY A 203 2.91 11.30 -6.89
C GLY A 203 4.31 11.63 -6.40
N THR A 204 4.63 11.43 -5.12
CA THR A 204 5.95 11.70 -4.54
C THR A 204 6.55 10.41 -3.94
N PRO A 205 7.20 9.56 -4.76
CA PRO A 205 7.88 8.36 -4.27
C PRO A 205 9.14 8.71 -3.46
N ILE A 206 9.67 7.73 -2.71
CA ILE A 206 10.96 7.89 -2.05
C ILE A 206 12.02 8.11 -3.15
N PRO A 207 13.00 9.03 -2.96
CA PRO A 207 13.96 9.31 -4.01
C PRO A 207 14.67 8.04 -4.48
N PHE A 208 14.58 7.76 -5.78
CA PHE A 208 15.10 6.54 -6.39
C PHE A 208 16.59 6.27 -6.09
N THR A 209 17.37 7.32 -5.85
CA THR A 209 18.78 7.22 -5.47
C THR A 209 19.00 6.44 -4.18
N TYR A 210 18.09 6.51 -3.20
CA TYR A 210 18.16 5.70 -1.97
C TYR A 210 18.06 4.21 -2.29
N ALA A 211 17.08 3.83 -3.11
CA ALA A 211 16.89 2.44 -3.53
C ALA A 211 18.13 1.92 -4.27
N VAL A 212 18.66 2.69 -5.23
CA VAL A 212 19.83 2.30 -6.01
C VAL A 212 21.08 2.10 -5.15
N ILE A 213 21.36 3.02 -4.22
CA ILE A 213 22.56 2.92 -3.36
C ILE A 213 22.46 1.71 -2.44
N ILE A 214 21.31 1.52 -1.78
CA ILE A 214 21.09 0.38 -0.88
C ILE A 214 21.18 -0.94 -1.65
N HIS A 215 20.53 -1.04 -2.80
CA HIS A 215 20.57 -2.23 -3.64
C HIS A 215 22.00 -2.58 -4.05
N ARG A 216 22.74 -1.64 -4.63
CA ARG A 216 24.11 -1.88 -5.09
C ARG A 216 25.05 -2.28 -3.96
N THR A 217 24.92 -1.63 -2.80
CA THR A 217 25.81 -1.87 -1.66
C THR A 217 25.52 -3.22 -0.98
N ILE A 218 24.25 -3.64 -0.86
CA ILE A 218 23.89 -4.98 -0.38
C ILE A 218 24.45 -6.06 -1.31
N TYR A 219 24.26 -5.93 -2.63
CA TYR A 219 24.74 -6.93 -3.56
C TYR A 219 26.27 -7.03 -3.54
N LEU A 220 26.97 -5.89 -3.58
CA LEU A 220 28.43 -5.87 -3.48
C LEU A 220 28.91 -6.49 -2.17
N TYR A 221 28.23 -6.18 -1.05
CA TYR A 221 28.52 -6.76 0.25
C TYR A 221 28.37 -8.28 0.24
N CYS A 222 27.24 -8.81 -0.23
CA CYS A 222 26.97 -10.25 -0.27
C CYS A 222 27.93 -11.01 -1.19
N VAL A 223 28.38 -10.40 -2.29
CA VAL A 223 29.39 -10.98 -3.20
C VAL A 223 30.76 -11.05 -2.53
N LEU A 224 31.17 -10.00 -1.83
CA LEU A 224 32.50 -9.94 -1.22
C LEU A 224 32.61 -10.70 0.11
N LEU A 225 31.50 -10.81 0.84
CA LEU A 225 31.43 -11.47 2.15
C LEU A 225 32.04 -12.88 2.23
N PRO A 226 31.79 -13.83 1.31
CA PRO A 226 32.39 -15.16 1.39
C PRO A 226 33.92 -15.14 1.40
N PHE A 227 34.57 -14.21 0.70
CA PHE A 227 36.02 -14.08 0.71
C PHE A 227 36.55 -13.62 2.08
N GLY A 228 35.81 -12.76 2.78
CA GLY A 228 36.19 -12.31 4.13
C GLY A 228 35.98 -13.37 5.22
N LEU A 229 35.12 -14.36 4.98
CA LEU A 229 34.76 -15.40 5.95
C LEU A 229 35.48 -16.73 5.72
N VAL A 230 35.86 -17.07 4.48
CA VAL A 230 36.39 -18.41 4.13
C VAL A 230 37.60 -18.83 4.96
N ASP A 231 38.53 -17.91 5.24
CA ASP A 231 39.72 -18.22 6.03
C ASP A 231 39.43 -18.39 7.53
N ALA A 232 38.34 -17.79 8.02
CA ALA A 232 37.97 -17.81 9.44
C ALA A 232 37.09 -19.00 9.81
N ILE A 233 36.13 -19.37 8.95
CA ILE A 233 35.10 -20.38 9.25
C ILE A 233 35.01 -21.52 8.23
N GLY A 234 35.84 -21.51 7.18
CA GLY A 234 36.01 -22.62 6.24
C GLY A 234 34.71 -23.14 5.63
N ALA A 235 34.40 -24.41 5.84
CA ALA A 235 33.23 -25.08 5.27
C ALA A 235 31.88 -24.48 5.70
N MET A 236 31.84 -23.72 6.81
CA MET A 236 30.61 -23.05 7.28
C MET A 236 30.29 -21.75 6.53
N THR A 237 31.20 -21.24 5.70
CA THR A 237 31.00 -19.98 4.97
C THR A 237 29.70 -19.92 4.17
N PRO A 238 29.29 -20.92 3.38
CA PRO A 238 28.06 -20.82 2.60
C PRO A 238 26.81 -20.69 3.47
N VAL A 239 26.78 -21.37 4.62
CA VAL A 239 25.66 -21.32 5.57
C VAL A 239 25.54 -19.93 6.20
N VAL A 240 26.66 -19.37 6.66
CA VAL A 240 26.68 -18.04 7.29
C VAL A 240 26.38 -16.94 6.27
N VAL A 241 26.95 -17.03 5.06
CA VAL A 241 26.66 -16.08 3.97
C VAL A 241 25.19 -16.14 3.58
N ALA A 242 24.60 -17.34 3.45
CA ALA A 242 23.17 -17.48 3.14
C ALA A 242 22.30 -16.81 4.21
N PHE A 243 22.61 -17.00 5.49
CA PHE A 243 21.86 -16.40 6.58
C PHE A 243 21.94 -14.85 6.58
N ILE A 244 23.14 -14.30 6.38
CA ILE A 244 23.35 -12.86 6.33
C ILE A 244 22.69 -12.26 5.07
N ALA A 245 22.87 -12.90 3.91
CA ALA A 245 22.26 -12.47 2.66
C ALA A 245 20.72 -12.50 2.73
N TYR A 246 20.14 -13.56 3.30
CA TYR A 246 18.70 -13.63 3.56
C TYR A 246 18.23 -12.42 4.37
N THR A 247 18.94 -12.08 5.46
CA THR A 247 18.56 -10.96 6.32
C THR A 247 18.53 -9.64 5.56
N PHE A 248 19.60 -9.33 4.80
CA PHE A 248 19.68 -8.07 4.05
C PHE A 248 18.69 -8.01 2.88
N PHE A 249 18.58 -9.08 2.07
CA PHE A 249 17.64 -9.12 0.95
C PHE A 249 16.19 -9.08 1.42
N ALA A 250 15.84 -9.80 2.50
CA ALA A 250 14.49 -9.78 3.04
C ALA A 250 14.11 -8.40 3.57
N LEU A 251 15.02 -7.70 4.27
CA LEU A 251 14.76 -6.34 4.76
C LEU A 251 14.64 -5.34 3.61
N GLU A 252 15.49 -5.44 2.59
CA GLU A 252 15.44 -4.57 1.41
C GLU A 252 14.12 -4.73 0.65
N ALA A 253 13.71 -5.98 0.40
CA ALA A 253 12.52 -6.31 -0.35
C ALA A 253 11.23 -6.03 0.44
N LEU A 254 11.22 -6.22 1.77
CA LEU A 254 10.13 -5.75 2.64
C LEU A 254 9.94 -4.25 2.52
N GLY A 255 11.04 -3.49 2.59
CA GLY A 255 11.00 -2.03 2.48
C GLY A 255 10.50 -1.55 1.13
N ALA A 256 10.77 -2.30 0.05
CA ALA A 256 10.27 -2.03 -1.29
C ALA A 256 8.79 -2.39 -1.45
N GLU A 257 8.35 -3.52 -0.90
CA GLU A 257 6.95 -3.96 -0.99
C GLU A 257 6.00 -2.97 -0.30
N ILE A 258 6.32 -2.53 0.93
CA ILE A 258 5.46 -1.59 1.66
C ILE A 258 5.58 -0.13 1.18
N GLU A 259 6.53 0.17 0.29
CA GLU A 259 6.73 1.51 -0.28
C GLU A 259 5.58 1.92 -1.21
N GLU A 260 4.89 0.94 -1.82
CA GLU A 260 3.81 1.15 -2.79
C GLU A 260 2.44 0.71 -2.24
N PRO A 261 1.85 1.42 -1.26
CA PRO A 261 0.69 0.94 -0.52
C PRO A 261 -0.60 0.78 -1.36
N PHE A 262 -0.68 1.38 -2.54
CA PHE A 262 -1.87 1.39 -3.38
C PHE A 262 -1.85 0.37 -4.51
N GLY A 263 -0.82 -0.46 -4.60
CA GLY A 263 -0.68 -1.44 -5.66
C GLY A 263 -1.66 -2.62 -5.58
N MET A 264 -1.25 -3.71 -6.22
CA MET A 264 -2.01 -4.96 -6.35
C MET A 264 -1.27 -6.15 -5.72
N GLU A 265 -0.11 -5.93 -5.10
CA GLU A 265 0.64 -6.97 -4.41
C GLU A 265 -0.13 -7.46 -3.17
N PRO A 266 0.14 -8.69 -2.71
CA PRO A 266 -0.67 -9.30 -1.65
C PRO A 266 -0.68 -8.50 -0.34
N ASN A 267 0.40 -7.79 -0.03
CA ASN A 267 0.56 -7.00 1.18
C ASN A 267 0.19 -5.52 1.03
N ASP A 268 -0.19 -5.09 -0.18
CA ASP A 268 -0.71 -3.74 -0.41
C ASP A 268 -2.06 -3.56 0.28
N LEU A 269 -2.51 -2.31 0.40
CA LEU A 269 -3.83 -2.02 0.95
C LEU A 269 -4.91 -2.68 0.08
N ALA A 270 -5.87 -3.31 0.75
CA ALA A 270 -7.00 -4.00 0.14
C ALA A 270 -8.05 -3.01 -0.37
N LEU A 271 -7.69 -2.19 -1.36
CA LEU A 271 -8.52 -1.06 -1.77
C LEU A 271 -9.87 -1.49 -2.33
N ASP A 272 -10.02 -2.67 -2.94
CA ASP A 272 -11.35 -3.13 -3.38
C ASP A 272 -12.21 -3.48 -2.17
N ALA A 273 -11.70 -4.32 -1.26
CA ALA A 273 -12.41 -4.64 -0.03
C ALA A 273 -12.74 -3.39 0.82
N MET A 274 -11.83 -2.42 0.92
CA MET A 274 -12.07 -1.17 1.63
C MET A 274 -13.14 -0.32 0.93
N SER A 275 -13.09 -0.19 -0.40
CA SER A 275 -14.10 0.53 -1.17
C SER A 275 -15.49 -0.11 -1.03
N HIS A 276 -15.58 -1.42 -1.17
CA HIS A 276 -16.83 -2.17 -0.98
C HIS A 276 -17.35 -2.09 0.45
N THR A 277 -16.46 -2.04 1.46
CA THR A 277 -16.86 -1.85 2.86
C THR A 277 -17.46 -0.47 3.07
N ILE A 278 -16.88 0.57 2.46
CA ILE A 278 -17.43 1.94 2.51
C ILE A 278 -18.78 1.98 1.79
N GLU A 279 -18.87 1.45 0.57
CA GLU A 279 -20.13 1.34 -0.19
C GLU A 279 -21.22 0.64 0.60
N ALA A 280 -20.94 -0.57 1.11
CA ALA A 280 -21.86 -1.37 1.91
C ALA A 280 -22.36 -0.58 3.12
N SER A 281 -21.44 0.02 3.88
CA SER A 281 -21.82 0.77 5.07
C SER A 281 -22.71 1.97 4.77
N VAL A 282 -22.50 2.65 3.64
CA VAL A 282 -23.31 3.81 3.26
C VAL A 282 -24.69 3.38 2.78
N ARG A 283 -24.78 2.30 2.00
CA ARG A 283 -26.05 1.70 1.57
C ARG A 283 -26.91 1.24 2.74
N GLU A 284 -26.31 0.62 3.76
CA GLU A 284 -27.02 0.25 5.00
C GLU A 284 -27.57 1.49 5.73
N MET A 285 -26.82 2.59 5.79
CA MET A 285 -27.30 3.85 6.39
C MET A 285 -28.47 4.45 5.61
N MET A 286 -28.54 4.21 4.31
CA MET A 286 -29.66 4.57 3.44
C MET A 286 -30.87 3.62 3.56
N GLY A 287 -30.75 2.53 4.33
CA GLY A 287 -31.81 1.56 4.56
C GLY A 287 -31.86 0.42 3.54
N GLU A 288 -30.85 0.28 2.68
CA GLU A 288 -30.75 -0.85 1.76
C GLU A 288 -30.38 -2.13 2.51
N THR A 289 -31.00 -3.25 2.14
CA THR A 289 -30.65 -4.57 2.68
C THR A 289 -29.52 -5.18 1.87
N LEU A 290 -28.38 -5.41 2.51
CA LEU A 290 -27.25 -6.06 1.86
C LEU A 290 -27.37 -7.58 1.91
N PRO A 291 -26.91 -8.29 0.86
CA PRO A 291 -26.79 -9.74 0.91
C PRO A 291 -25.83 -10.16 2.03
N ALA A 292 -26.11 -11.30 2.66
CA ALA A 292 -25.26 -11.84 3.71
C ALA A 292 -23.79 -11.93 3.22
N PRO A 293 -22.81 -11.57 4.06
CA PRO A 293 -21.41 -11.60 3.65
C PRO A 293 -21.06 -13.01 3.17
N SER A 294 -20.58 -13.13 1.93
CA SER A 294 -20.13 -14.42 1.40
C SER A 294 -19.08 -14.99 2.35
N ALA A 295 -19.28 -16.21 2.86
CA ALA A 295 -18.36 -16.83 3.80
C ALA A 295 -16.93 -16.78 3.24
N LYS A 296 -16.09 -15.93 3.83
CA LYS A 296 -14.67 -15.83 3.48
C LYS A 296 -14.00 -17.15 3.87
N GLY A 297 -13.88 -18.09 2.93
CA GLY A 297 -12.96 -19.21 2.99
C GLY A 297 -11.56 -18.88 3.53
N VAL A 298 -10.98 -19.90 4.12
CA VAL A 298 -9.80 -19.80 4.97
C VAL A 298 -8.57 -19.36 4.15
N GLY A 299 -8.08 -18.13 4.37
CA GLY A 299 -6.77 -17.68 3.87
C GLY A 299 -6.74 -16.51 2.86
N TYR A 300 -7.76 -15.66 2.78
CA TYR A 300 -7.86 -14.72 1.66
C TYR A 300 -6.99 -13.46 1.73
N VAL A 301 -6.37 -13.19 0.59
CA VAL A 301 -6.01 -11.84 0.14
C VAL A 301 -7.31 -11.05 0.09
N GLN A 302 -7.43 -10.01 0.91
CA GLN A 302 -8.42 -8.98 0.64
C GLN A 302 -7.86 -8.20 -0.54
N THR A 303 -8.34 -8.53 -1.74
CA THR A 303 -8.25 -7.64 -2.90
C THR A 303 -9.16 -6.46 -2.63
#